data_AF-A0A0B1U357-F1
#
_entry.id   AF-A0A0B1U357-F1
#
_cell.length_a   1.000
_cell.length_b   1.000
_cell.length_c   1.000
_cell.angle_alpha   90.00
_cell.angle_beta   90.00
_cell.angle_gamma   90.00
#
_symmetry.space_group_name_H-M   'P 1'
#
loop_
_entity.id
_entity.type
_entity.pdbx_description
1 polymer ?
#
loop_
_entity_poly.entity_id
_entity_poly.type
_entity_poly.pdbx_seq_one_letter_code
_entity_poly.pdbx_strand_id
1 'polypeptide(L)'
;MVAKAALAILALTLLLGGCGGLSAKSGAPVAPSKAMPLTSETVAAVRAKVTAAKAKAGKAETRDDYVRLARNVYVAPWAGEYSAAATTEAALAQARSGSPVAREYLVIMVYDIQLQTAMEGTSLSTEDWRAVYVGSGIMSDAAYVAYVDMARGNKVLP
;
A
#
# COMPACT_ATOMS: atom_id res chain seq x y z
N MET A 1 -34.26 13.11 77.27
CA MET A 1 -35.30 14.00 76.67
C MET A 1 -35.07 13.97 75.17
N VAL A 2 -35.84 13.13 74.47
CA VAL A 2 -37.01 13.46 73.63
C VAL A 2 -36.62 14.10 72.30
N ALA A 3 -36.93 13.33 71.25
CA ALA A 3 -36.69 13.56 69.83
C ALA A 3 -37.54 14.67 69.22
N LYS A 4 -37.12 15.14 68.04
CA LYS A 4 -38.04 15.51 66.95
C LYS A 4 -37.39 15.23 65.58
N ALA A 5 -38.02 14.33 64.86
CA ALA A 5 -37.77 13.97 63.47
C ALA A 5 -38.37 15.01 62.50
N ALA A 6 -37.87 15.07 61.25
CA ALA A 6 -38.70 14.88 60.05
C ALA A 6 -37.92 15.08 58.72
N LEU A 7 -37.97 14.03 57.88
CA LEU A 7 -38.21 13.99 56.40
C LEU A 7 -37.28 14.77 55.44
N ALA A 8 -36.88 14.30 54.25
CA ALA A 8 -37.22 13.16 53.38
C ALA A 8 -36.06 12.98 52.35
N ILE A 9 -35.50 11.78 52.16
CA ILE A 9 -35.78 10.82 51.05
C ILE A 9 -35.95 11.47 49.66
N LEU A 10 -34.91 11.37 48.82
CA LEU A 10 -34.92 11.07 47.38
C LEU A 10 -33.45 11.04 46.90
N ALA A 11 -32.92 10.17 46.04
CA ALA A 11 -33.21 8.83 45.59
C ALA A 11 -32.00 8.46 44.69
N LEU A 12 -31.69 7.15 44.64
CA LEU A 12 -30.84 6.50 43.63
C LEU A 12 -29.32 6.72 43.67
N THR A 13 -28.72 5.93 44.54
CA THR A 13 -27.58 5.07 44.19
C THR A 13 -27.80 4.35 42.85
N LEU A 14 -27.05 4.70 41.81
CA LEU A 14 -26.71 3.80 40.71
C LEU A 14 -25.21 3.95 40.39
N LEU A 15 -24.46 2.93 40.85
CA LEU A 15 -23.30 2.32 40.17
C LEU A 15 -22.11 3.27 39.89
N LEU A 16 -21.12 3.38 40.78
CA LEU A 16 -20.02 2.40 40.88
C LEU A 16 -19.85 1.52 39.63
N GLY A 17 -19.11 2.08 38.67
CA GLY A 17 -18.65 1.41 37.46
C GLY A 17 -17.48 2.18 36.86
N GLY A 18 -16.35 2.24 37.58
CA GLY A 18 -15.10 2.63 36.96
C GLY A 18 -14.65 1.57 35.95
N CYS A 19 -14.27 1.99 34.74
CA CYS A 19 -13.25 1.33 33.93
C CYS A 19 -12.97 2.14 32.66
N GLY A 20 -11.67 2.39 32.44
CA GLY A 20 -11.08 2.16 31.13
C GLY A 20 -11.27 3.22 30.07
N GLY A 21 -10.22 4.04 29.90
CA GLY A 21 -9.52 4.06 28.62
C GLY A 21 -10.22 4.76 27.47
N LEU A 22 -9.68 5.94 27.14
CA LEU A 22 -9.62 6.48 25.80
C LEU A 22 -9.45 5.36 24.75
N SER A 23 -10.50 5.06 24.00
CA SER A 23 -10.39 4.38 22.70
C SER A 23 -10.88 5.33 21.63
N ALA A 24 -10.02 6.29 21.30
CA ALA A 24 -10.08 6.92 20.00
C ALA A 24 -9.77 5.82 18.97
N LYS A 25 -10.81 5.29 18.34
CA LYS A 25 -10.69 4.47 17.14
C LYS A 25 -10.01 5.35 16.09
N SER A 26 -8.68 5.24 16.01
CA SER A 26 -7.92 5.78 14.90
C SER A 26 -8.44 5.06 13.66
N GLY A 27 -9.37 5.71 12.94
CA GLY A 27 -9.71 5.29 11.60
C GLY A 27 -8.39 5.24 10.85
N ALA A 28 -8.02 4.05 10.35
CA ALA A 28 -6.86 3.94 9.49
C ALA A 28 -7.02 5.00 8.39
N PRO A 29 -5.97 5.80 8.10
CA PRO A 29 -6.05 6.77 7.02
C PRO A 29 -6.54 6.03 5.78
N VAL A 30 -7.68 6.46 5.25
CA VAL A 30 -8.23 5.87 4.02
C VAL A 30 -7.16 6.07 2.97
N ALA A 31 -6.58 4.97 2.49
CA ALA A 31 -5.56 5.03 1.46
C ALA A 31 -6.14 5.80 0.26
N PRO A 32 -5.38 6.74 -0.32
CA PRO A 32 -5.85 7.46 -1.50
C PRO A 32 -6.28 6.45 -2.57
N SER A 33 -7.42 6.71 -3.21
CA SER A 33 -7.97 5.89 -4.30
C SER A 33 -7.72 6.51 -5.68
N LYS A 34 -7.19 7.74 -5.72
CA LYS A 34 -6.96 8.51 -6.95
C LYS A 34 -5.73 8.00 -7.68
N ALA A 35 -5.86 7.64 -8.96
CA ALA A 35 -4.71 7.33 -9.80
C ALA A 35 -3.89 8.60 -10.10
N MET A 36 -2.57 8.48 -10.10
CA MET A 36 -1.67 9.52 -10.60
C MET A 36 -1.87 9.66 -12.11
N PRO A 37 -1.98 10.88 -12.65
CA PRO A 37 -1.95 11.10 -14.09
C PRO A 37 -0.67 10.50 -14.69
N LEU A 38 -0.80 9.67 -15.72
CA LEU A 38 0.32 9.06 -16.42
C LEU A 38 0.82 10.01 -17.50
N THR A 39 1.70 10.93 -17.13
CA THR A 39 2.42 11.83 -18.04
C THR A 39 3.92 11.56 -17.93
N SER A 40 4.71 11.99 -18.91
CA SER A 40 6.16 11.76 -18.87
C SER A 40 6.80 12.43 -17.66
N GLU A 41 6.30 13.61 -17.27
CA GLU A 41 6.79 14.35 -16.10
C GLU A 41 6.52 13.60 -14.79
N THR A 42 5.28 13.12 -14.59
CA THR A 42 4.93 12.40 -13.36
C THR A 42 5.66 11.07 -13.26
N VAL A 43 5.81 10.33 -14.35
CA VAL A 43 6.55 9.07 -14.39
C VAL A 43 8.05 9.30 -14.16
N ALA A 44 8.65 10.36 -14.72
CA ALA A 44 10.03 10.74 -14.44
C ALA A 44 10.22 11.10 -12.96
N ALA A 45 9.27 11.81 -12.35
CA ALA A 45 9.30 12.12 -10.93
C ALA A 45 9.19 10.85 -10.06
N VAL A 46 8.35 9.89 -10.43
CA VAL A 46 8.29 8.56 -9.78
C VAL A 46 9.64 7.87 -9.88
N ARG A 47 10.24 7.78 -11.09
CA ARG A 47 11.55 7.17 -11.31
C ARG A 47 12.64 7.77 -10.40
N ALA A 48 12.71 9.09 -10.34
CA ALA A 48 13.71 9.80 -9.54
C ALA A 48 13.54 9.49 -8.04
N LYS A 49 12.30 9.51 -7.55
CA LYS A 49 11.98 9.21 -6.15
C LYS A 49 12.27 7.75 -5.78
N VAL A 50 11.89 6.80 -6.65
CA VAL A 50 12.20 5.38 -6.47
C VAL A 50 13.71 5.16 -6.45
N THR A 51 14.45 5.77 -7.39
CA THR A 51 15.91 5.66 -7.45
C THR A 51 16.58 6.18 -6.18
N ALA A 52 16.15 7.36 -5.71
CA ALA A 52 16.67 7.96 -4.48
C ALA A 52 16.36 7.12 -3.23
N ALA A 53 15.19 6.49 -3.16
CA ALA A 53 14.81 5.59 -2.08
C ALA A 53 15.59 4.27 -2.14
N LYS A 54 15.77 3.71 -3.34
CA LYS A 54 16.48 2.45 -3.58
C LYS A 54 17.94 2.53 -3.17
N ALA A 55 18.60 3.68 -3.43
CA ALA A 55 19.98 3.94 -3.01
C ALA A 55 20.20 3.87 -1.47
N LYS A 56 19.13 3.96 -0.68
CA LYS A 56 19.17 3.89 0.79
C LYS A 56 18.62 2.59 1.34
N ALA A 57 18.08 1.72 0.48
CA ALA A 57 17.46 0.48 0.90
C ALA A 57 18.51 -0.57 1.24
N GLY A 58 18.29 -1.32 2.32
CA GLY A 58 19.03 -2.54 2.59
C GLY A 58 18.61 -3.67 1.66
N LYS A 59 19.42 -4.73 1.63
CA LYS A 59 19.08 -5.97 0.93
C LYS A 59 17.85 -6.62 1.54
N ALA A 60 16.96 -7.15 0.71
CA ALA A 60 15.84 -7.98 1.14
C ALA A 60 16.18 -9.46 0.97
N GLU A 61 15.85 -10.30 1.96
CA GLU A 61 16.19 -11.74 1.93
C GLU A 61 14.95 -12.63 2.08
N THR A 62 13.90 -12.13 2.72
CA THR A 62 12.64 -12.85 2.91
C THR A 62 11.50 -12.19 2.15
N ARG A 63 10.39 -12.93 1.98
CA ARG A 63 9.14 -12.40 1.43
C ARG A 63 8.72 -11.09 2.11
N ASP A 64 8.73 -11.07 3.44
CA ASP A 64 8.29 -9.91 4.22
C ASP A 64 9.27 -8.72 4.08
N ASP A 65 10.55 -8.99 3.86
CA ASP A 65 11.51 -7.95 3.51
C ASP A 65 11.21 -7.34 2.15
N TYR A 66 10.87 -8.14 1.14
CA TYR A 66 10.48 -7.63 -0.17
C TYR A 66 9.18 -6.84 -0.11
N VAL A 67 8.19 -7.25 0.70
CA VAL A 67 6.96 -6.46 0.92
C VAL A 67 7.31 -5.09 1.51
N ARG A 68 8.17 -5.05 2.53
CA ARG A 68 8.61 -3.81 3.18
C ARG A 68 9.45 -2.94 2.26
N LEU A 69 10.36 -3.54 1.50
CA LEU A 69 11.18 -2.87 0.49
C LEU A 69 10.29 -2.25 -0.59
N ALA A 70 9.36 -3.03 -1.16
CA ALA A 70 8.40 -2.57 -2.15
C ALA A 70 7.59 -1.36 -1.64
N ARG A 71 7.06 -1.45 -0.41
CA ARG A 71 6.32 -0.34 0.21
C ARG A 71 7.18 0.91 0.37
N ASN A 72 8.40 0.78 0.88
CA ASN A 72 9.25 1.91 1.24
C ASN A 72 9.95 2.55 0.04
N VAL A 73 10.31 1.75 -0.97
CA VAL A 73 11.07 2.20 -2.14
C VAL A 73 10.16 2.56 -3.30
N TYR A 74 9.10 1.80 -3.52
CA TYR A 74 8.28 1.93 -4.71
C TYR A 74 6.96 2.65 -4.46
N VAL A 75 6.41 2.66 -3.24
CA VAL A 75 5.10 3.30 -2.97
C VAL A 75 5.25 4.61 -2.19
N ALA A 76 5.81 4.53 -0.98
CA ALA A 76 5.88 5.64 -0.03
C ALA A 76 6.50 6.95 -0.58
N PRO A 77 7.55 6.93 -1.43
CA PRO A 77 8.22 8.16 -1.85
C PRO A 77 7.36 9.13 -2.68
N TRP A 78 6.32 8.61 -3.35
CA TRP A 78 5.51 9.42 -4.27
C TRP A 78 4.01 9.33 -4.04
N ALA A 79 3.52 8.30 -3.32
CA ALA A 79 2.08 8.04 -3.17
C ALA A 79 1.29 9.30 -2.78
N GLY A 80 1.62 10.02 -1.71
CA GLY A 80 0.99 11.33 -1.41
C GLY A 80 -0.54 11.31 -1.52
N GLU A 81 -1.11 12.12 -2.43
CA GLU A 81 -2.55 12.14 -2.75
C GLU A 81 -3.03 11.00 -3.70
N TYR A 82 -2.09 10.23 -4.24
CA TYR A 82 -2.29 9.20 -5.23
C TYR A 82 -2.14 7.78 -4.67
N SER A 83 -2.84 6.85 -5.30
CA SER A 83 -2.78 5.42 -5.04
C SER A 83 -1.78 4.75 -5.97
N ALA A 84 -0.80 4.01 -5.43
CA ALA A 84 0.04 3.16 -6.27
C ALA A 84 -0.80 2.09 -6.97
N ALA A 85 -1.71 1.42 -6.26
CA ALA A 85 -2.64 0.45 -6.81
C ALA A 85 -3.49 1.02 -7.96
N ALA A 86 -4.20 2.14 -7.74
CA ALA A 86 -5.04 2.72 -8.80
C ALA A 86 -4.22 3.22 -10.00
N THR A 87 -3.01 3.74 -9.75
CA THR A 87 -2.10 4.16 -10.83
C THR A 87 -1.63 2.95 -11.65
N THR A 88 -1.29 1.84 -10.99
CA THR A 88 -0.89 0.60 -11.67
C THR A 88 -2.03 0.00 -12.48
N GLU A 89 -3.27 0.03 -11.97
CA GLU A 89 -4.46 -0.37 -12.75
C GLU A 89 -4.63 0.48 -14.01
N ALA A 90 -4.55 1.80 -13.87
CA ALA A 90 -4.62 2.72 -15.01
C ALA A 90 -3.48 2.48 -16.01
N ALA A 91 -2.27 2.19 -15.51
CA ALA A 91 -1.11 1.92 -16.34
C ALA A 91 -1.26 0.59 -17.10
N LEU A 92 -1.77 -0.47 -16.47
CA LEU A 92 -2.04 -1.74 -17.15
C LEU A 92 -3.05 -1.54 -18.29
N ALA A 93 -4.14 -0.79 -18.05
CA ALA A 93 -5.13 -0.48 -19.08
C ALA A 93 -4.54 0.32 -20.24
N GLN A 94 -3.78 1.38 -19.96
CA GLN A 94 -3.14 2.19 -21.01
C GLN A 94 -2.02 1.46 -21.76
N ALA A 95 -1.27 0.58 -21.09
CA ALA A 95 -0.22 -0.21 -21.71
C ALA A 95 -0.78 -1.23 -22.71
N ARG A 96 -1.96 -1.82 -22.42
CA ARG A 96 -2.71 -2.65 -23.39
C ARG A 96 -3.07 -1.87 -24.65
N SER A 97 -3.41 -0.60 -24.50
CA SER A 97 -3.69 0.33 -25.62
C SER A 97 -2.43 0.90 -26.28
N GLY A 98 -1.23 0.48 -25.88
CA GLY A 98 0.03 0.87 -26.52
C GLY A 98 0.73 2.11 -25.93
N SER A 99 0.29 2.64 -24.78
CA SER A 99 0.91 3.83 -24.18
C SER A 99 2.36 3.55 -23.72
N PRO A 100 3.37 4.27 -24.27
CA PRO A 100 4.77 4.08 -23.86
C PRO A 100 5.02 4.58 -22.43
N VAL A 101 4.36 5.65 -22.00
CA VAL A 101 4.53 6.22 -20.66
C VAL A 101 3.98 5.29 -19.58
N ALA A 102 2.88 4.58 -19.88
CA ALA A 102 2.31 3.59 -18.98
C ALA A 102 3.23 2.37 -18.84
N ARG A 103 3.87 1.94 -19.94
CA ARG A 103 4.89 0.88 -19.90
C ARG A 103 6.09 1.31 -19.08
N GLU A 104 6.54 2.55 -19.21
CA GLU A 104 7.65 3.08 -18.41
C GLU A 104 7.34 3.06 -16.91
N TYR A 105 6.15 3.53 -16.52
CA TYR A 105 5.70 3.45 -15.12
C TYR A 105 5.74 2.01 -14.60
N LEU A 106 5.21 1.08 -15.37
CA LEU A 106 5.17 -0.33 -15.00
C LEU A 106 6.57 -0.98 -14.96
N VAL A 107 7.52 -0.54 -15.78
CA VAL A 107 8.92 -0.95 -15.66
C VAL A 107 9.49 -0.55 -14.30
N ILE A 108 9.22 0.67 -13.85
CA ILE A 108 9.70 1.17 -12.56
C ILE A 108 9.04 0.41 -11.40
N MET A 109 7.73 0.20 -11.49
CA MET A 109 6.94 -0.27 -10.34
C MET A 109 6.84 -1.79 -10.22
N VAL A 110 7.04 -2.52 -11.32
CA VAL A 110 6.84 -3.98 -11.38
C VAL A 110 8.14 -4.68 -11.75
N TYR A 111 8.71 -4.31 -12.90
CA TYR A 111 9.87 -5.00 -13.46
C TYR A 111 11.16 -4.75 -12.68
N ASP A 112 11.38 -3.52 -12.20
CA ASP A 112 12.59 -3.18 -11.42
C ASP A 112 12.72 -4.03 -10.15
N ILE A 113 11.59 -4.35 -9.49
CA ILE A 113 11.57 -5.24 -8.32
C ILE A 113 11.98 -6.66 -8.74
N GLN A 114 11.44 -7.18 -9.85
CA GLN A 114 11.79 -8.51 -10.38
C GLN A 114 13.26 -8.61 -10.74
N LEU A 115 13.77 -7.59 -11.43
CA LEU A 115 15.17 -7.50 -11.82
C LEU A 115 16.07 -7.45 -10.59
N GLN A 116 15.74 -6.63 -9.58
CA GLN A 116 16.49 -6.56 -8.34
C GLN A 116 16.52 -7.93 -7.62
N THR A 117 15.37 -8.56 -7.45
CA THR A 117 15.26 -9.90 -6.83
C THR A 117 16.12 -10.93 -7.57
N ALA A 118 16.10 -10.92 -8.91
CA ALA A 118 16.91 -11.81 -9.73
C ALA A 118 18.43 -11.51 -9.61
N MET A 119 18.84 -10.25 -9.61
CA MET A 119 20.24 -9.85 -9.43
C MET A 119 20.79 -10.21 -8.04
N GLU A 120 19.93 -10.25 -7.03
CA GLU A 120 20.27 -10.68 -5.67
C GLU A 120 20.34 -12.21 -5.53
N GLY A 121 20.05 -12.96 -6.60
CA GLY A 121 20.04 -14.43 -6.60
C GLY A 121 18.82 -15.04 -5.92
N THR A 122 17.80 -14.24 -5.63
CA THR A 122 16.58 -14.69 -4.99
C THR A 122 15.54 -15.05 -6.05
N SER A 123 14.78 -16.12 -5.81
CA SER A 123 13.60 -16.47 -6.61
C SER A 123 12.38 -16.50 -5.69
N LEU A 124 11.35 -15.75 -6.04
CA LEU A 124 10.07 -15.72 -5.33
C LEU A 124 9.05 -16.59 -6.05
N SER A 125 8.22 -17.29 -5.28
CA SER A 125 7.08 -18.03 -5.84
C SER A 125 6.02 -17.06 -6.39
N THR A 126 5.06 -17.58 -7.17
CA THR A 126 3.90 -16.77 -7.62
C THR A 126 3.09 -16.20 -6.45
N GLU A 127 2.99 -16.95 -5.36
CA GLU A 127 2.29 -16.49 -4.15
C GLU A 127 3.07 -15.38 -3.44
N ASP A 128 4.40 -15.51 -3.37
CA ASP A 128 5.27 -14.47 -2.82
C ASP A 128 5.23 -13.20 -3.65
N TRP A 129 5.23 -13.30 -4.98
CA TRP A 129 5.04 -12.14 -5.86
C TRP A 129 3.71 -11.44 -5.64
N ARG A 130 2.63 -12.21 -5.47
CA ARG A 130 1.33 -11.64 -5.09
C ARG A 130 1.45 -10.90 -3.75
N ALA A 131 2.08 -11.51 -2.74
CA ALA A 131 2.28 -10.88 -1.44
C ALA A 131 3.10 -9.58 -1.56
N VAL A 132 4.16 -9.56 -2.37
CA VAL A 132 4.96 -8.37 -2.63
C VAL A 132 4.13 -7.28 -3.28
N TYR A 133 3.45 -7.55 -4.40
CA TYR A 133 2.71 -6.49 -5.11
C TYR A 133 1.45 -6.02 -4.39
N VAL A 134 0.65 -6.95 -3.87
CA VAL A 134 -0.61 -6.62 -3.19
C VAL A 134 -0.35 -6.14 -1.77
N GLY A 135 0.51 -6.84 -1.02
CA GLY A 135 0.83 -6.50 0.38
C GLY A 135 1.61 -5.19 0.53
N SER A 136 2.37 -4.77 -0.49
CA SER A 136 3.02 -3.45 -0.49
C SER A 136 2.11 -2.30 -0.91
N GLY A 137 0.98 -2.60 -1.55
CA GLY A 137 0.05 -1.61 -2.10
C GLY A 137 0.37 -1.13 -3.52
N ILE A 138 1.29 -1.80 -4.23
CA ILE A 138 1.59 -1.50 -5.64
C ILE A 138 0.42 -1.87 -6.56
N MET A 139 -0.30 -2.94 -6.21
CA MET A 139 -1.44 -3.47 -6.96
C MET A 139 -2.60 -3.79 -6.03
N SER A 140 -3.83 -3.70 -6.55
CA SER A 140 -4.95 -4.46 -5.97
C SER A 140 -4.85 -5.93 -6.40
N ASP A 141 -5.65 -6.80 -5.77
CA ASP A 141 -5.78 -8.18 -6.21
C ASP A 141 -6.26 -8.32 -7.65
N ALA A 142 -7.24 -7.51 -8.04
CA ALA A 142 -7.76 -7.50 -9.41
C ALA A 142 -6.69 -7.07 -10.41
N ALA A 143 -5.89 -6.06 -10.07
CA ALA A 143 -4.77 -5.61 -10.89
C ALA A 143 -3.69 -6.68 -11.03
N TYR A 144 -3.40 -7.43 -9.96
CA TYR A 144 -2.44 -8.53 -10.00
C TYR A 144 -2.89 -9.65 -10.92
N VAL A 145 -4.16 -10.07 -10.86
CA VAL A 145 -4.72 -11.05 -11.80
C VAL A 145 -4.61 -10.55 -13.24
N ALA A 146 -5.01 -9.30 -13.50
CA ALA A 146 -4.93 -8.69 -14.81
C ALA A 146 -3.49 -8.58 -15.35
N TYR A 147 -2.52 -8.35 -14.46
CA TYR A 147 -1.09 -8.35 -14.76
C TYR A 147 -0.58 -9.75 -15.11
N VAL A 148 -0.94 -10.78 -14.33
CA VAL A 148 -0.54 -12.17 -14.59
C VAL A 148 -1.12 -12.67 -15.91
N ASP A 149 -2.39 -12.35 -16.21
CA ASP A 149 -3.01 -12.71 -17.48
C ASP A 149 -2.32 -12.04 -18.68
N MET A 150 -1.89 -10.79 -18.48
CA MET A 150 -1.06 -10.06 -19.43
C MET A 150 0.31 -10.71 -19.62
N ALA A 151 0.96 -11.15 -18.53
CA ALA A 151 2.29 -11.76 -18.56
C ALA A 151 2.32 -13.16 -19.20
N ARG A 152 1.17 -13.81 -19.44
CA ARG A 152 1.07 -15.11 -20.12
C ARG A 152 1.36 -14.96 -21.62
N GLY A 153 2.51 -15.50 -22.05
CA GLY A 153 2.98 -15.45 -23.44
C GLY A 153 4.26 -14.64 -23.66
N ASN A 154 5.09 -14.48 -22.62
CA ASN A 154 6.36 -13.73 -22.66
C ASN A 154 6.25 -12.26 -23.05
N LYS A 155 5.06 -11.65 -22.92
CA LYS A 155 4.89 -10.24 -23.26
C LYS A 155 3.92 -9.57 -22.32
N VAL A 156 4.40 -9.06 -21.19
CA VAL A 156 3.99 -7.73 -20.73
C VAL A 156 5.11 -7.09 -19.92
N LEU A 157 5.48 -5.89 -20.41
CA LEU A 157 6.61 -5.03 -20.03
C LEU A 157 7.92 -5.53 -20.62
N PRO A 158 8.67 -4.62 -21.29
CA PRO A 158 9.52 -4.84 -22.46
C PRO A 158 9.91 -6.28 -22.80
#